data_AF-A0A9X7XSY6-F1
#
_entry.id   AF-A0A9X7XSY6-F1
#
_cell.length_a   1.000
_cell.length_b   1.000
_cell.length_c   1.000
_cell.angle_alpha   90.00
_cell.angle_beta   90.00
_cell.angle_gamma   90.00
#
_symmetry.space_group_name_H-M   'P 1'
#
loop_
_entity.id
_entity.type
_entity.pdbx_description
1 polymer ?
#
loop_
_entity_poly.entity_id
_entity_poly.type
_entity_poly.pdbx_seq_one_letter_code
_entity_poly.pdbx_strand_id
1 'polypeptide(L)'
;MDRQRWQANVRSMEIVAKPREEITPEDIAFLRENYTSMGGLLPKGFNGGAFFTPTHVARFITEALAGLSGGFTPGSRVLEPSCGSGVFLEHLPPDAEVTTLELDETSAKVTSLIYPRANVILGNALEHGRRDYYDLVIGNPPYGETVELADGSDWITLSKSRGIYRGKSENAFLELAIKAVKPGGYIAYILPMGVGFSQASTKIRKLMHETCWHVATIMLPGETFVHVGTTIPTQILILRKAPPDTPLVEPATKRWGSNFRRSDFGDITQYNARFLLGQTPAYFAQVTDIGWDAKGRETGTAQLDALLEDFTDGGLMRENLYPHIPSWYGVERGNDAFFFSHGNETCDGYRDASRTFADGPYRWNELTLGAGEEIVWDGREWPTWVDGMLALQDELVRQYHAEGGEDDRYQRNGA
;
A
#
# COMPACT_ATOMS: atom_id res chain seq x y z
N MET A 1 -13.11 21.96 20.79
CA MET A 1 -12.96 22.22 19.34
C MET A 1 -12.49 23.65 19.21
N ASP A 2 -11.32 23.88 18.62
CA ASP A 2 -10.64 25.18 18.64
C ASP A 2 -11.38 26.24 17.80
N ARG A 3 -11.54 27.46 18.31
CA ARG A 3 -12.35 28.53 17.70
C ARG A 3 -11.81 28.93 16.32
N GLN A 4 -10.49 28.89 16.16
CA GLN A 4 -9.81 29.16 14.89
C GLN A 4 -10.15 28.10 13.83
N ARG A 5 -10.14 26.82 14.22
CA ARG A 5 -10.45 25.70 13.31
C ARG A 5 -11.89 25.76 12.81
N TRP A 6 -12.83 26.16 13.68
CA TRP A 6 -14.22 26.38 13.28
C TRP A 6 -14.37 27.55 12.30
N GLN A 7 -13.70 28.68 12.53
CA GLN A 7 -13.73 29.81 11.60
C GLN A 7 -13.11 29.47 10.24
N ALA A 8 -12.01 28.70 10.25
CA ALA A 8 -11.36 28.23 9.04
C ALA A 8 -12.29 27.34 8.21
N ASN A 9 -12.98 26.42 8.88
CA ASN A 9 -13.99 25.55 8.28
C ASN A 9 -15.15 26.33 7.64
N VAL A 10 -15.70 27.32 8.34
CA VAL A 10 -16.80 28.16 7.81
C VAL A 10 -16.35 28.88 6.54
N ARG A 11 -15.17 29.51 6.57
CA ARG A 11 -14.63 30.21 5.40
C ARG A 11 -14.34 29.26 4.23
N SER A 12 -13.84 28.05 4.49
CA SER A 12 -13.67 27.04 3.46
C SER A 12 -15.01 26.70 2.79
N MET A 13 -16.09 26.56 3.56
CA MET A 13 -17.42 26.29 3.00
C MET A 13 -17.98 27.46 2.18
N GLU A 14 -17.74 28.71 2.63
CA GLU A 14 -18.12 29.90 1.86
C GLU A 14 -17.42 29.95 0.51
N ILE A 15 -16.14 29.62 0.46
CA ILE A 15 -15.37 29.53 -0.79
C ILE A 15 -15.92 28.41 -1.68
N VAL A 16 -16.15 27.22 -1.11
CA VAL A 16 -16.68 26.06 -1.85
C VAL A 16 -18.04 26.36 -2.48
N ALA A 17 -18.87 27.15 -1.82
CA ALA A 17 -20.19 27.54 -2.31
C ALA A 17 -20.15 28.48 -3.53
N LYS A 18 -19.01 29.16 -3.78
CA LYS A 18 -18.86 30.05 -4.94
C LYS A 18 -18.92 29.26 -6.25
N PRO A 19 -19.49 29.84 -7.33
CA PRO A 19 -19.25 29.37 -8.70
C PRO A 19 -17.74 29.27 -8.99
N ARG A 20 -17.32 28.31 -9.81
CA ARG A 20 -15.89 28.03 -10.03
C ARG A 20 -15.14 29.26 -10.58
N GLU A 21 -15.84 30.07 -11.35
CA GLU A 21 -15.36 31.29 -12.00
C GLU A 21 -15.14 32.44 -11.01
N GLU A 22 -15.76 32.38 -9.83
CA GLU A 22 -15.68 33.40 -8.77
C GLU A 22 -14.66 33.07 -7.69
N ILE A 23 -14.03 31.88 -7.76
CA ILE A 23 -13.00 31.45 -6.80
C ILE A 23 -11.67 32.10 -7.18
N THR A 24 -11.12 32.91 -6.27
CA THR A 24 -9.88 33.65 -6.52
C THR A 24 -8.62 32.83 -6.18
N PRO A 25 -7.43 33.24 -6.64
CA PRO A 25 -6.17 32.62 -6.19
C PRO A 25 -5.99 32.65 -4.66
N GLU A 26 -6.44 33.71 -3.99
CA GLU A 26 -6.41 33.81 -2.52
C GLU A 26 -7.36 32.82 -1.85
N ASP A 27 -8.52 32.56 -2.47
CA ASP A 27 -9.44 31.53 -2.01
C ASP A 27 -8.80 30.13 -2.13
N ILE A 28 -8.12 29.85 -3.25
CA ILE A 28 -7.41 28.58 -3.47
C ILE A 28 -6.27 28.41 -2.46
N ALA A 29 -5.50 29.47 -2.19
CA ALA A 29 -4.46 29.45 -1.17
C ALA A 29 -5.05 29.19 0.22
N PHE A 30 -6.17 29.83 0.55
CA PHE A 30 -6.87 29.60 1.82
C PHE A 30 -7.36 28.15 1.94
N LEU A 31 -7.96 27.60 0.89
CA LEU A 31 -8.40 26.20 0.86
C LEU A 31 -7.21 25.25 1.03
N ARG A 32 -6.09 25.49 0.35
CA ARG A 32 -4.88 24.67 0.48
C ARG A 32 -4.37 24.59 1.92
N GLU A 33 -4.43 25.70 2.66
CA GLU A 33 -3.96 25.75 4.05
C GLU A 33 -4.98 25.21 5.08
N ASN A 34 -6.28 25.30 4.78
CA ASN A 34 -7.33 25.14 5.80
C ASN A 34 -8.34 24.03 5.51
N TYR A 35 -8.43 23.55 4.27
CA TYR A 35 -9.38 22.52 3.90
C TYR A 35 -8.87 21.14 4.30
N THR A 36 -9.65 20.44 5.13
CA THR A 36 -9.31 19.11 5.66
C THR A 36 -10.33 18.04 5.26
N SER A 37 -11.13 18.30 4.23
CA SER A 37 -12.30 17.50 3.82
C SER A 37 -13.39 17.38 4.90
N MET A 38 -14.41 16.56 4.64
CA MET A 38 -15.50 16.27 5.59
C MET A 38 -15.01 15.66 6.91
N GLY A 39 -13.81 15.07 6.95
CA GLY A 39 -13.16 14.58 8.17
C GLY A 39 -12.80 15.66 9.19
N GLY A 40 -12.69 16.93 8.76
CA GLY A 40 -12.45 18.07 9.66
C GLY A 40 -13.63 19.02 9.85
N LEU A 41 -14.70 18.87 9.06
CA LEU A 41 -15.80 19.84 8.95
C LEU A 41 -17.03 19.55 9.83
N LEU A 42 -17.24 18.32 10.28
CA LEU A 42 -18.42 17.95 11.07
C LEU A 42 -18.06 17.27 12.40
N PRO A 43 -18.57 17.75 13.56
CA PRO A 43 -18.40 17.09 14.87
C PRO A 43 -18.97 15.67 14.95
N LYS A 44 -19.70 15.20 13.93
CA LYS A 44 -20.39 13.89 13.84
C LYS A 44 -20.46 13.34 12.40
N GLY A 45 -19.52 13.70 11.51
CA GLY A 45 -19.54 13.29 10.10
C GLY A 45 -19.03 11.88 9.81
N PHE A 46 -18.55 11.14 10.81
CA PHE A 46 -17.89 9.85 10.60
C PHE A 46 -18.90 8.70 10.53
N ASN A 47 -19.34 8.37 9.31
CA ASN A 47 -20.07 7.14 9.00
C ASN A 47 -19.68 6.54 7.63
N GLY A 48 -18.56 6.98 7.04
CA GLY A 48 -18.18 6.67 5.65
C GLY A 48 -16.73 6.19 5.43
N GLY A 49 -16.02 5.78 6.48
CA GLY A 49 -14.72 5.09 6.36
C GLY A 49 -13.50 5.86 5.81
N ALA A 50 -13.60 7.14 5.43
CA ALA A 50 -12.46 7.93 4.94
C ALA A 50 -11.67 8.60 6.08
N PHE A 51 -10.37 8.29 6.22
CA PHE A 51 -9.50 8.80 7.29
C PHE A 51 -8.50 9.84 6.78
N PHE A 52 -8.23 10.89 7.56
CA PHE A 52 -7.23 11.90 7.20
C PHE A 52 -5.81 11.33 7.37
N THR A 53 -5.05 11.33 6.27
CA THR A 53 -3.66 10.84 6.25
C THR A 53 -2.70 11.92 6.72
N PRO A 54 -1.84 11.67 7.72
CA PRO A 54 -0.81 12.62 8.11
C PRO A 54 0.19 12.87 6.97
N THR A 55 0.55 14.14 6.74
CA THR A 55 1.40 14.54 5.60
C THR A 55 2.75 13.82 5.56
N HIS A 56 3.37 13.57 6.72
CA HIS A 56 4.65 12.87 6.80
C HIS A 56 4.54 11.39 6.42
N VAL A 57 3.39 10.73 6.64
CA VAL A 57 3.14 9.35 6.18
C VAL A 57 3.01 9.33 4.66
N ALA A 58 2.27 10.30 4.09
CA ALA A 58 2.14 10.43 2.64
C ALA A 58 3.49 10.69 1.97
N ARG A 59 4.28 11.63 2.51
CA ARG A 59 5.67 11.91 2.08
C ARG A 59 6.53 10.66 2.10
N PHE A 60 6.55 9.94 3.23
CA PHE A 60 7.33 8.73 3.39
C PHE A 60 6.97 7.70 2.30
N ILE A 61 5.67 7.46 2.05
CA ILE A 61 5.22 6.51 1.02
C ILE A 61 5.73 6.93 -0.36
N THR A 62 5.60 8.20 -0.72
CA THR A 62 6.05 8.70 -2.04
C THR A 62 7.55 8.62 -2.21
N GLU A 63 8.34 8.96 -1.17
CA GLU A 63 9.81 8.92 -1.23
C GLU A 63 10.33 7.48 -1.21
N ALA A 64 9.71 6.58 -0.43
CA ALA A 64 10.05 5.16 -0.42
C ALA A 64 9.78 4.52 -1.80
N LEU A 65 8.65 4.84 -2.44
CA LEU A 65 8.36 4.39 -3.80
C LEU A 65 9.34 4.96 -4.83
N ALA A 66 9.77 6.21 -4.68
CA ALA A 66 10.80 6.80 -5.53
C ALA A 66 12.11 6.02 -5.39
N GLY A 67 12.55 5.71 -4.17
CA GLY A 67 13.74 4.89 -3.92
C GLY A 67 13.65 3.50 -4.56
N LEU A 68 12.52 2.81 -4.35
CA LEU A 68 12.26 1.48 -4.90
C LEU A 68 12.24 1.43 -6.44
N SER A 69 11.84 2.52 -7.08
CA SER A 69 11.73 2.62 -8.54
C SER A 69 12.98 3.19 -9.22
N GLY A 70 14.02 3.56 -8.46
CA GLY A 70 15.18 4.28 -8.99
C GLY A 70 14.87 5.73 -9.38
N GLY A 71 13.81 6.30 -8.81
CA GLY A 71 13.23 7.60 -9.11
C GLY A 71 11.99 7.50 -10.00
N PHE A 72 11.11 8.50 -9.89
CA PHE A 72 9.98 8.62 -10.80
C PHE A 72 10.45 9.14 -12.16
N THR A 73 10.09 8.44 -13.22
CA THR A 73 10.34 8.90 -14.59
C THR A 73 9.37 10.02 -14.96
N PRO A 74 9.79 11.02 -15.76
CA PRO A 74 8.85 12.02 -16.27
C PRO A 74 7.65 11.38 -16.96
N GLY A 75 6.44 11.81 -16.59
CA GLY A 75 5.19 11.22 -17.10
C GLY A 75 4.76 9.92 -16.41
N SER A 76 5.38 9.52 -15.27
CA SER A 76 4.88 8.39 -14.47
C SER A 76 3.40 8.56 -14.15
N ARG A 77 2.60 7.54 -14.49
CA ARG A 77 1.15 7.51 -14.34
C ARG A 77 0.81 7.01 -12.94
N VAL A 78 0.15 7.86 -12.16
CA VAL A 78 -0.20 7.58 -10.76
C VAL A 78 -1.71 7.56 -10.59
N LEU A 79 -2.22 6.55 -9.90
CA LEU A 79 -3.61 6.48 -9.45
C LEU A 79 -3.67 6.70 -7.94
N GLU A 80 -4.48 7.67 -7.52
CA GLU A 80 -4.97 7.80 -6.14
C GLU A 80 -6.50 7.60 -6.18
N PRO A 81 -7.05 6.46 -5.73
CA PRO A 81 -8.45 6.15 -5.98
C PRO A 81 -9.42 6.69 -4.92
N SER A 82 -8.99 7.48 -3.94
CA SER A 82 -9.83 7.95 -2.84
C SER A 82 -9.24 9.17 -2.15
N CYS A 83 -9.07 10.27 -2.88
CA CYS A 83 -8.06 11.26 -2.50
C CYS A 83 -8.42 12.17 -1.34
N GLY A 84 -9.70 12.30 -1.01
CA GLY A 84 -10.16 13.27 -0.03
C GLY A 84 -9.64 14.66 -0.37
N SER A 85 -8.79 15.21 0.49
CA SER A 85 -8.15 16.51 0.32
C SER A 85 -6.87 16.52 -0.54
N GLY A 86 -6.45 15.38 -1.09
CA GLY A 86 -5.32 15.27 -2.02
C GLY A 86 -3.93 15.30 -1.36
N VAL A 87 -3.78 14.81 -0.13
CA VAL A 87 -2.49 14.83 0.59
C VAL A 87 -1.36 14.09 -0.13
N PHE A 88 -1.63 12.98 -0.82
CA PHE A 88 -0.61 12.30 -1.63
C PHE A 88 -0.18 13.13 -2.84
N LEU A 89 -1.09 13.91 -3.43
CA LEU A 89 -0.80 14.74 -4.60
C LEU A 89 0.21 15.85 -4.30
N GLU A 90 0.34 16.27 -3.04
CA GLU A 90 1.31 17.26 -2.59
C GLU A 90 2.76 16.75 -2.70
N HIS A 91 2.96 15.45 -2.53
CA HIS A 91 4.29 14.83 -2.47
C HIS A 91 4.68 14.12 -3.78
N LEU A 92 3.79 14.08 -4.77
CA LEU A 92 4.09 13.54 -6.08
C LEU A 92 4.93 14.51 -6.92
N PRO A 93 5.83 13.99 -7.79
CA PRO A 93 6.62 14.82 -8.69
C PRO A 93 5.77 15.76 -9.54
N PRO A 94 6.28 16.95 -9.87
CA PRO A 94 5.57 17.88 -10.72
C PRO A 94 5.16 17.34 -12.10
N ASP A 95 5.91 16.41 -12.66
CA ASP A 95 5.70 15.85 -13.99
C ASP A 95 4.99 14.49 -13.97
N ALA A 96 4.46 14.05 -12.82
CA ALA A 96 3.62 12.86 -12.73
C ALA A 96 2.24 13.10 -13.38
N GLU A 97 1.76 12.11 -14.14
CA GLU A 97 0.41 12.09 -14.69
C GLU A 97 -0.56 11.49 -13.65
N VAL A 98 -1.14 12.36 -12.83
CA VAL A 98 -1.99 11.92 -11.72
C VAL A 98 -3.44 11.79 -12.16
N THR A 99 -4.01 10.60 -12.02
CA THR A 99 -5.47 10.38 -12.00
C THR A 99 -5.91 10.18 -10.56
N THR A 100 -6.95 10.88 -10.16
CA THR A 100 -7.46 10.77 -8.79
C THR A 100 -8.98 10.67 -8.77
N LEU A 101 -9.52 9.85 -7.86
CA LEU A 101 -10.97 9.69 -7.72
C LEU A 101 -11.43 10.13 -6.33
N GLU A 102 -12.60 10.77 -6.29
CA GLU A 102 -13.26 11.17 -5.06
C GLU A 102 -14.77 11.01 -5.23
N LEU A 103 -15.43 10.46 -4.20
CA LEU A 103 -16.86 10.20 -4.21
C LEU A 103 -17.67 11.44 -3.79
N ASP A 104 -17.12 12.25 -2.90
CA ASP A 104 -17.74 13.49 -2.43
C ASP A 104 -17.52 14.64 -3.42
N GLU A 105 -18.61 15.19 -3.95
CA GLU A 105 -18.60 16.28 -4.92
C GLU A 105 -17.84 17.53 -4.42
N THR A 106 -17.99 17.84 -3.13
CA THR A 106 -17.31 18.99 -2.52
C THR A 106 -15.81 18.79 -2.48
N SER A 107 -15.37 17.63 -2.00
CA SER A 107 -13.96 17.25 -1.92
C SER A 107 -13.33 17.15 -3.30
N ALA A 108 -14.01 16.55 -4.28
CA ALA A 108 -13.56 16.51 -5.67
C ALA A 108 -13.38 17.93 -6.26
N LYS A 109 -14.36 18.83 -6.04
CA LYS A 109 -14.27 20.23 -6.48
C LYS A 109 -13.06 20.92 -5.85
N VAL A 110 -12.88 20.83 -4.54
CA VAL A 110 -11.76 21.48 -3.84
C VAL A 110 -10.42 20.92 -4.30
N THR A 111 -10.26 19.61 -4.37
CA THR A 111 -9.03 18.95 -4.82
C THR A 111 -8.67 19.36 -6.25
N SER A 112 -9.66 19.49 -7.14
CA SER A 112 -9.44 19.98 -8.51
C SER A 112 -9.03 21.45 -8.62
N LEU A 113 -9.29 22.26 -7.59
CA LEU A 113 -8.85 23.66 -7.51
C LEU A 113 -7.43 23.76 -6.95
N ILE A 114 -7.14 22.98 -5.90
CA ILE A 114 -5.83 22.96 -5.25
C ILE A 114 -4.78 22.31 -6.15
N TYR A 115 -5.14 21.24 -6.85
CA TYR A 115 -4.25 20.43 -7.69
C TYR A 115 -4.72 20.44 -9.16
N PRO A 116 -4.62 21.58 -9.87
CA PRO A 116 -5.17 21.73 -11.23
C PRO A 116 -4.50 20.85 -12.29
N ARG A 117 -3.38 20.20 -11.97
CA ARG A 117 -2.66 19.27 -12.86
C ARG A 117 -3.13 17.83 -12.71
N ALA A 118 -3.80 17.48 -11.61
CA ALA A 118 -4.36 16.16 -11.44
C ALA A 118 -5.67 16.05 -12.21
N ASN A 119 -5.87 14.92 -12.88
CA ASN A 119 -7.16 14.55 -13.44
C ASN A 119 -8.06 14.05 -12.31
N VAL A 120 -8.86 14.96 -11.72
CA VAL A 120 -9.80 14.66 -10.64
C VAL A 120 -11.13 14.17 -11.23
N ILE A 121 -11.50 12.94 -10.92
CA ILE A 121 -12.74 12.31 -11.36
C ILE A 121 -13.68 12.21 -10.15
N LEU A 122 -14.84 12.88 -10.24
CA LEU A 122 -15.94 12.67 -9.31
C LEU A 122 -16.61 11.33 -9.63
N GLY A 123 -16.52 10.35 -8.73
CA GLY A 123 -17.14 9.06 -8.94
C GLY A 123 -16.69 7.96 -7.99
N ASN A 124 -17.34 6.80 -8.12
CA ASN A 124 -16.99 5.61 -7.36
C ASN A 124 -15.72 4.97 -7.93
N ALA A 125 -14.65 4.95 -7.14
CA ALA A 125 -13.37 4.39 -7.58
C ALA A 125 -13.43 2.91 -7.94
N LEU A 126 -14.35 2.16 -7.32
CA LEU A 126 -14.54 0.74 -7.59
C LEU A 126 -15.17 0.49 -8.98
N GLU A 127 -15.62 1.54 -9.67
CA GLU A 127 -16.08 1.48 -11.07
C GLU A 127 -14.98 1.92 -12.06
N HIS A 128 -13.78 2.24 -11.56
CA HIS A 128 -12.66 2.64 -12.42
C HIS A 128 -12.19 1.46 -13.28
N GLY A 129 -12.36 1.61 -14.59
CA GLY A 129 -12.19 0.52 -15.57
C GLY A 129 -10.79 0.36 -16.14
N ARG A 130 -9.83 1.25 -15.82
CA ARG A 130 -8.47 1.12 -16.34
C ARG A 130 -7.77 -0.10 -15.74
N ARG A 131 -7.10 -0.88 -16.60
CA ARG A 131 -6.36 -2.09 -16.25
C ARG A 131 -4.93 -1.97 -16.77
N ASP A 132 -3.98 -2.47 -16.01
CA ASP A 132 -2.55 -2.52 -16.36
C ASP A 132 -1.97 -1.20 -16.90
N TYR A 133 -2.48 -0.06 -16.41
CA TYR A 133 -2.21 1.25 -16.97
C TYR A 133 -1.25 2.07 -16.09
N TYR A 134 -1.37 1.96 -14.77
CA TYR A 134 -0.65 2.85 -13.87
C TYR A 134 0.72 2.29 -13.51
N ASP A 135 1.71 3.18 -13.41
CA ASP A 135 3.03 2.85 -12.88
C ASP A 135 2.95 2.68 -11.35
N LEU A 136 2.09 3.49 -10.71
CA LEU A 136 1.88 3.49 -9.27
C LEU A 136 0.40 3.59 -8.92
N VAL A 137 -0.01 2.87 -7.88
CA VAL A 137 -1.28 3.08 -7.19
C VAL A 137 -0.99 3.38 -5.73
N ILE A 138 -1.37 4.56 -5.25
CA ILE A 138 -1.09 5.01 -3.88
C ILE A 138 -2.36 5.50 -3.20
N GLY A 139 -2.39 5.52 -1.87
CA GLY A 139 -3.53 6.10 -1.17
C GLY A 139 -3.76 5.60 0.25
N ASN A 140 -4.82 6.13 0.84
CA ASN A 140 -5.41 5.66 2.08
C ASN A 140 -6.88 5.32 1.83
N PRO A 141 -7.17 4.16 1.21
CA PRO A 141 -8.53 3.80 0.86
C PRO A 141 -9.41 3.66 2.10
N PRO A 142 -10.73 3.90 1.98
CA PRO A 142 -11.63 3.70 3.10
C PRO A 142 -11.63 2.23 3.54
N TYR A 143 -11.61 2.01 4.85
CA TYR A 143 -11.56 0.67 5.43
C TYR A 143 -12.57 0.48 6.56
N GLY A 144 -12.94 -0.78 6.81
CA GLY A 144 -13.91 -1.16 7.85
C GLY A 144 -15.36 -1.22 7.34
N GLU A 145 -15.64 -0.67 6.17
CA GLU A 145 -16.96 -0.64 5.55
C GLU A 145 -17.23 -1.88 4.70
N THR A 146 -18.50 -2.12 4.39
CA THR A 146 -18.92 -3.12 3.41
C THR A 146 -19.36 -2.43 2.13
N VAL A 147 -18.76 -2.80 1.00
CA VAL A 147 -19.13 -2.28 -0.32
C VAL A 147 -20.07 -3.24 -1.03
N GLU A 148 -20.97 -2.69 -1.82
CA GLU A 148 -21.87 -3.42 -2.70
C GLU A 148 -21.72 -2.88 -4.12
N LEU A 149 -21.39 -3.75 -5.07
CA LEU A 149 -21.13 -3.39 -6.46
C LEU A 149 -22.06 -4.16 -7.39
N ALA A 150 -22.52 -3.48 -8.44
CA ALA A 150 -23.47 -4.02 -9.41
C ALA A 150 -22.88 -5.17 -10.25
N ASP A 151 -23.77 -5.92 -10.90
CA ASP A 151 -23.39 -6.98 -11.84
C ASP A 151 -22.67 -6.38 -13.06
N GLY A 152 -21.63 -7.05 -13.54
CA GLY A 152 -20.79 -6.58 -14.66
C GLY A 152 -19.35 -6.26 -14.30
N SER A 153 -19.01 -6.22 -13.01
CA SER A 153 -17.62 -6.13 -12.57
C SER A 153 -17.00 -7.51 -12.32
N ASP A 154 -15.77 -7.73 -12.78
CA ASP A 154 -15.05 -9.01 -12.74
C ASP A 154 -14.36 -9.27 -11.39
N TRP A 155 -15.05 -9.03 -10.27
CA TRP A 155 -14.45 -9.17 -8.93
C TRP A 155 -14.25 -10.64 -8.54
N ILE A 156 -13.03 -10.99 -8.12
CA ILE A 156 -12.68 -12.35 -7.68
C ILE A 156 -12.52 -12.44 -6.16
N THR A 157 -12.23 -11.33 -5.48
CA THR A 157 -12.05 -11.30 -4.02
C THR A 157 -13.34 -11.02 -3.25
N LEU A 158 -14.36 -10.48 -3.92
CA LEU A 158 -15.67 -10.21 -3.35
C LEU A 158 -16.58 -11.45 -3.42
N SER A 159 -17.61 -11.49 -2.58
CA SER A 159 -18.62 -12.55 -2.62
C SER A 159 -19.76 -12.12 -3.53
N LYS A 160 -20.07 -12.93 -4.54
CA LYS A 160 -21.18 -12.68 -5.47
C LYS A 160 -22.46 -13.39 -4.99
N SER A 161 -23.55 -12.63 -4.84
CA SER A 161 -24.87 -13.18 -4.55
C SER A 161 -25.94 -12.36 -5.27
N ARG A 162 -26.84 -13.04 -5.99
CA ARG A 162 -27.93 -12.40 -6.76
C ARG A 162 -27.45 -11.26 -7.69
N GLY A 163 -26.30 -11.44 -8.35
CA GLY A 163 -25.72 -10.44 -9.24
C GLY A 163 -24.96 -9.30 -8.54
N ILE A 164 -24.97 -9.23 -7.21
CA ILE A 164 -24.29 -8.17 -6.44
C ILE A 164 -23.00 -8.72 -5.85
N TYR A 165 -21.90 -7.99 -6.02
CA TYR A 165 -20.64 -8.27 -5.34
C TYR A 165 -20.60 -7.55 -4.01
N ARG A 166 -20.28 -8.27 -2.94
CA ARG A 166 -20.22 -7.74 -1.57
C ARG A 166 -18.92 -8.16 -0.89
N GLY A 167 -18.28 -7.22 -0.21
CA GLY A 167 -17.09 -7.49 0.61
C GLY A 167 -16.60 -6.27 1.35
N LYS A 168 -15.45 -6.40 2.01
CA LYS A 168 -14.80 -5.30 2.72
C LYS A 168 -14.22 -4.28 1.75
N SER A 169 -14.35 -2.99 2.07
CA SER A 169 -13.84 -1.91 1.22
C SER A 169 -12.34 -2.04 0.98
N GLU A 170 -11.54 -2.30 2.02
CA GLU A 170 -10.09 -2.48 1.91
C GLU A 170 -9.70 -3.59 0.91
N ASN A 171 -10.47 -4.67 0.84
CA ASN A 171 -10.22 -5.77 -0.10
C ASN A 171 -10.57 -5.37 -1.53
N ALA A 172 -11.67 -4.64 -1.72
CA ALA A 172 -12.09 -4.15 -3.04
C ALA A 172 -11.08 -3.12 -3.60
N PHE A 173 -10.58 -2.21 -2.76
CA PHE A 173 -9.56 -1.24 -3.19
C PHE A 173 -8.21 -1.90 -3.50
N LEU A 174 -7.82 -2.93 -2.76
CA LEU A 174 -6.62 -3.73 -3.09
C LEU A 174 -6.79 -4.46 -4.43
N GLU A 175 -7.92 -5.13 -4.68
CA GLU A 175 -8.14 -5.78 -5.97
C GLU A 175 -8.21 -4.75 -7.12
N LEU A 176 -8.82 -3.58 -6.90
CA LEU A 176 -8.76 -2.46 -7.85
C LEU A 176 -7.32 -2.06 -8.17
N ALA A 177 -6.49 -1.88 -7.15
CA ALA A 177 -5.09 -1.48 -7.32
C ALA A 177 -4.30 -2.50 -8.13
N ILE A 178 -4.43 -3.79 -7.80
CA ILE A 178 -3.78 -4.90 -8.51
C ILE A 178 -4.24 -4.94 -9.96
N LYS A 179 -5.52 -4.70 -10.23
CA LYS A 179 -6.06 -4.61 -11.59
C LYS A 179 -5.55 -3.40 -12.37
N ALA A 180 -5.42 -2.25 -11.70
CA ALA A 180 -5.11 -0.97 -12.34
C ALA A 180 -3.61 -0.77 -12.61
N VAL A 181 -2.75 -1.27 -11.72
CA VAL A 181 -1.28 -1.16 -11.85
C VAL A 181 -0.77 -2.11 -12.94
N LYS A 182 0.20 -1.66 -13.74
CA LYS A 182 0.85 -2.48 -14.76
C LYS A 182 1.81 -3.51 -14.14
N PRO A 183 2.17 -4.60 -14.84
CA PRO A 183 3.22 -5.49 -14.38
C PRO A 183 4.56 -4.75 -14.21
N GLY A 184 5.17 -4.93 -13.04
CA GLY A 184 6.35 -4.23 -12.57
C GLY A 184 6.06 -2.92 -11.83
N GLY A 185 4.84 -2.41 -11.87
CA GLY A 185 4.42 -1.22 -11.12
C GLY A 185 4.15 -1.50 -9.64
N TYR A 186 4.08 -0.44 -8.83
CA TYR A 186 3.97 -0.54 -7.38
C TYR A 186 2.60 -0.12 -6.84
N ILE A 187 2.19 -0.76 -5.76
CA ILE A 187 1.02 -0.39 -4.96
C ILE A 187 1.52 -0.03 -3.57
N ALA A 188 1.10 1.12 -3.03
CA ALA A 188 1.35 1.47 -1.64
C ALA A 188 0.07 2.00 -0.98
N TYR A 189 -0.47 1.24 -0.04
CA TYR A 189 -1.68 1.64 0.70
C TYR A 189 -1.49 1.63 2.19
N ILE A 190 -2.19 2.56 2.84
CA ILE A 190 -2.46 2.49 4.26
C ILE A 190 -3.72 1.65 4.47
N LEU A 191 -3.60 0.56 5.24
CA LEU A 191 -4.66 -0.43 5.41
C LEU A 191 -4.74 -0.89 6.86
N PRO A 192 -5.89 -1.42 7.32
CA PRO A 192 -5.98 -2.03 8.63
C PRO A 192 -5.14 -3.31 8.68
N MET A 193 -4.52 -3.59 9.83
CA MET A 193 -3.74 -4.82 10.08
C MET A 193 -4.53 -6.09 9.73
N GLY A 194 -5.86 -6.05 9.89
CA GLY A 194 -6.77 -7.15 9.61
C GLY A 194 -6.68 -7.73 8.19
N VAL A 195 -6.22 -6.99 7.19
CA VAL A 195 -6.00 -7.53 5.83
C VAL A 195 -5.08 -8.76 5.88
N GLY A 196 -4.06 -8.71 6.75
CA GLY A 196 -3.04 -9.75 6.87
C GLY A 196 -3.50 -11.07 7.51
N PHE A 197 -4.59 -11.08 8.29
CA PHE A 197 -4.99 -12.27 9.05
C PHE A 197 -6.51 -12.56 9.09
N SER A 198 -7.36 -11.61 8.72
CA SER A 198 -8.81 -11.78 8.78
C SER A 198 -9.32 -12.81 7.79
N GLN A 199 -10.29 -13.64 8.19
CA GLN A 199 -10.97 -14.57 7.28
C GLN A 199 -11.72 -13.85 6.15
N ALA A 200 -12.17 -12.61 6.38
CA ALA A 200 -12.82 -11.82 5.34
C ALA A 200 -11.84 -11.42 4.21
N SER A 201 -10.53 -11.45 4.48
CA SER A 201 -9.48 -11.04 3.55
C SER A 201 -8.71 -12.22 2.93
N THR A 202 -9.15 -13.47 3.16
CA THR A 202 -8.49 -14.67 2.61
C THR A 202 -8.34 -14.62 1.08
N LYS A 203 -9.40 -14.22 0.35
CA LYS A 203 -9.34 -14.14 -1.11
C LYS A 203 -8.41 -13.04 -1.63
N ILE A 204 -8.33 -11.89 -0.95
CA ILE A 204 -7.41 -10.83 -1.37
C ILE A 204 -5.96 -11.19 -1.05
N ARG A 205 -5.71 -11.88 0.08
CA ARG A 205 -4.38 -12.43 0.39
C ARG A 205 -3.93 -13.44 -0.66
N LYS A 206 -4.84 -14.31 -1.11
CA LYS A 206 -4.60 -15.23 -2.23
C LYS A 206 -4.20 -14.48 -3.50
N LEU A 207 -5.01 -13.47 -3.88
CA LEU A 207 -4.74 -12.67 -5.06
C LEU A 207 -3.37 -11.98 -4.98
N MET A 208 -3.05 -11.34 -3.84
CA MET A 208 -1.74 -10.71 -3.62
C MET A 208 -0.60 -11.73 -3.74
N HIS A 209 -0.72 -12.89 -3.09
CA HIS A 209 0.28 -13.96 -3.13
C HIS A 209 0.53 -14.52 -4.54
N GLU A 210 -0.52 -14.62 -5.35
CA GLU A 210 -0.45 -15.19 -6.70
C GLU A 210 -0.07 -14.15 -7.78
N THR A 211 -0.09 -12.85 -7.49
CA THR A 211 0.10 -11.80 -8.51
C THR A 211 1.06 -10.69 -8.14
N CYS A 212 1.50 -10.60 -6.89
CA CYS A 212 2.33 -9.51 -6.41
C CYS A 212 3.53 -10.02 -5.62
N TRP A 213 4.69 -9.45 -5.89
CA TRP A 213 5.81 -9.51 -4.98
C TRP A 213 5.54 -8.61 -3.77
N HIS A 214 5.57 -9.17 -2.57
CA HIS A 214 5.44 -8.38 -1.34
C HIS A 214 6.78 -7.71 -1.02
N VAL A 215 6.79 -6.37 -1.08
CA VAL A 215 7.99 -5.57 -0.87
C VAL A 215 8.15 -5.24 0.62
N ALA A 216 7.15 -4.59 1.21
CA ALA A 216 7.24 -4.14 2.59
C ALA A 216 5.89 -4.08 3.33
N THR A 217 5.93 -4.26 4.64
CA THR A 217 4.85 -3.94 5.58
C THR A 217 5.41 -3.12 6.74
N ILE A 218 4.89 -1.91 6.95
CA ILE A 218 5.32 -1.03 8.05
C ILE A 218 4.11 -0.79 8.95
N MET A 219 4.17 -1.30 10.18
CA MET A 219 3.11 -1.11 11.16
C MET A 219 3.20 0.26 11.78
N LEU A 220 2.06 0.95 11.78
CA LEU A 220 1.89 2.29 12.34
C LEU A 220 1.32 2.18 13.76
N PRO A 221 1.68 3.09 14.69
CA PRO A 221 1.13 3.08 16.04
C PRO A 221 -0.39 3.31 15.97
N GLY A 222 -1.15 2.71 16.90
CA GLY A 222 -2.61 2.87 16.94
C GLY A 222 -3.04 4.34 17.07
N GLU A 223 -2.17 5.16 17.64
CA GLU A 223 -2.27 6.61 17.80
C GLU A 223 -2.22 7.39 16.48
N THR A 224 -1.68 6.80 15.41
CA THR A 224 -1.43 7.47 14.12
C THR A 224 -2.64 8.21 13.60
N PHE A 225 -3.82 7.63 13.77
CA PHE A 225 -5.08 8.19 13.27
C PHE A 225 -6.07 8.56 14.39
N VAL A 226 -5.64 8.56 15.65
CA VAL A 226 -6.51 8.91 16.80
C VAL A 226 -7.00 10.36 16.71
N HIS A 227 -6.12 11.27 16.29
CA HIS A 227 -6.45 12.69 16.11
C HIS A 227 -7.49 12.94 15.00
N VAL A 228 -7.78 11.93 14.18
CA VAL A 228 -8.75 11.96 13.07
C VAL A 228 -9.87 10.93 13.22
N GLY A 229 -9.98 10.31 14.40
CA GLY A 229 -11.19 9.56 14.81
C GLY A 229 -11.15 8.04 14.68
N THR A 230 -9.98 7.41 14.50
CA THR A 230 -9.87 5.94 14.53
C THR A 230 -8.77 5.43 15.45
N THR A 231 -9.03 4.28 16.06
CA THR A 231 -8.11 3.53 16.92
C THR A 231 -7.74 2.19 16.30
N ILE A 232 -8.08 1.97 15.02
CA ILE A 232 -7.79 0.71 14.32
C ILE A 232 -6.28 0.68 14.03
N PRO A 233 -5.54 -0.36 14.47
CA PRO A 233 -4.15 -0.54 14.07
C PRO A 233 -4.02 -0.63 12.55
N THR A 234 -3.09 0.13 11.99
CA THR A 234 -2.89 0.27 10.54
C THR A 234 -1.46 -0.05 10.14
N GLN A 235 -1.27 -0.31 8.86
CA GLN A 235 0.03 -0.57 8.25
C GLN A 235 0.12 0.13 6.89
N ILE A 236 1.33 0.49 6.51
CA ILE A 236 1.69 0.76 5.11
C ILE A 236 2.04 -0.59 4.49
N LEU A 237 1.31 -0.98 3.43
CA LEU A 237 1.58 -2.15 2.63
C LEU A 237 2.13 -1.72 1.28
N ILE A 238 3.32 -2.20 0.91
CA ILE A 238 3.95 -1.97 -0.39
C ILE A 238 4.06 -3.31 -1.15
N LEU A 239 3.51 -3.33 -2.36
CA LEU A 239 3.53 -4.45 -3.29
C LEU A 239 4.11 -4.01 -4.63
N ARG A 240 4.68 -4.96 -5.38
CA ARG A 240 5.04 -4.81 -6.79
C ARG A 240 4.31 -5.87 -7.60
N LYS A 241 3.58 -5.50 -8.65
CA LYS A 241 2.82 -6.48 -9.44
C LYS A 241 3.78 -7.31 -10.29
N ALA A 242 3.67 -8.64 -10.20
CA ALA A 242 4.43 -9.55 -11.05
C ALA A 242 3.80 -9.64 -12.46
N PRO A 243 4.58 -9.97 -13.50
CA PRO A 243 4.03 -10.39 -14.78
C PRO A 243 2.98 -11.49 -14.62
N PRO A 244 1.90 -11.47 -15.42
CA PRO A 244 1.00 -12.61 -15.55
C PRO A 244 1.80 -13.91 -15.80
N ASP A 245 1.29 -15.02 -15.27
CA ASP A 245 1.88 -16.35 -15.39
C ASP A 245 3.27 -16.54 -14.74
N THR A 246 3.76 -15.56 -13.95
CA THR A 246 4.95 -15.76 -13.11
C THR A 246 4.75 -16.97 -12.21
N PRO A 247 5.63 -18.00 -12.25
CA PRO A 247 5.36 -19.27 -11.58
C PRO A 247 5.54 -19.16 -10.07
N LEU A 248 4.70 -19.88 -9.33
CA LEU A 248 4.92 -20.18 -7.92
C LEU A 248 5.93 -21.34 -7.79
N VAL A 249 7.11 -21.04 -7.22
CA VAL A 249 8.21 -22.00 -7.04
C VAL A 249 8.40 -22.35 -5.57
N GLU A 250 9.03 -23.50 -5.31
CA GLU A 250 9.40 -23.92 -3.96
C GLU A 250 10.53 -23.03 -3.41
N PRO A 251 10.59 -22.81 -2.08
CA PRO A 251 11.71 -22.10 -1.48
C PRO A 251 13.01 -22.90 -1.64
N ALA A 252 14.09 -22.20 -1.98
CA ALA A 252 15.45 -22.71 -2.02
C ALA A 252 15.91 -23.15 -0.61
N THR A 253 15.63 -22.34 0.41
CA THR A 253 15.91 -22.68 1.80
C THR A 253 14.75 -23.43 2.43
N LYS A 254 14.99 -24.67 2.88
CA LYS A 254 13.94 -25.54 3.46
C LYS A 254 13.79 -25.42 4.98
N ARG A 255 14.85 -25.07 5.71
CA ARG A 255 14.86 -25.02 7.18
C ARG A 255 14.78 -23.60 7.71
N TRP A 256 13.71 -23.25 8.40
CA TRP A 256 13.52 -21.92 8.96
C TRP A 256 13.44 -22.01 10.48
N GLY A 257 14.00 -21.04 11.19
CA GLY A 257 13.91 -20.94 12.65
C GLY A 257 12.63 -20.22 13.08
N SER A 258 12.00 -20.65 14.18
CA SER A 258 10.94 -19.89 14.85
C SER A 258 11.08 -20.00 16.37
N ASN A 259 10.84 -18.88 17.07
CA ASN A 259 10.82 -18.84 18.54
C ASN A 259 9.40 -18.94 19.13
N PHE A 260 8.36 -19.10 18.31
CA PHE A 260 6.98 -19.13 18.82
C PHE A 260 6.65 -20.47 19.49
N ARG A 261 6.76 -20.49 20.83
CA ARG A 261 6.34 -21.53 21.80
C ARG A 261 6.27 -22.98 21.28
N ARG A 262 7.34 -23.74 21.58
CA ARG A 262 7.53 -25.21 21.40
C ARG A 262 7.59 -25.68 19.93
N SER A 263 8.75 -25.59 19.30
CA SER A 263 9.25 -26.64 18.38
C SER A 263 10.62 -26.26 17.82
N ASP A 264 11.36 -27.29 17.44
CA ASP A 264 12.66 -27.24 16.79
C ASP A 264 12.56 -26.56 15.40
N PHE A 265 13.69 -26.34 14.70
CA PHE A 265 13.69 -25.88 13.29
C PHE A 265 12.65 -26.66 12.46
N GLY A 266 11.65 -25.95 11.93
CA GLY A 266 10.61 -26.52 11.08
C GLY A 266 11.03 -26.48 9.62
N ASP A 267 10.81 -27.56 8.88
CA ASP A 267 10.99 -27.55 7.44
C ASP A 267 9.76 -26.91 6.78
N ILE A 268 9.90 -25.79 6.07
CA ILE A 268 8.75 -25.08 5.48
C ILE A 268 8.06 -25.91 4.38
N THR A 269 8.76 -26.88 3.78
CA THR A 269 8.19 -27.78 2.77
C THR A 269 7.07 -28.66 3.34
N GLN A 270 7.05 -28.88 4.66
CA GLN A 270 5.95 -29.60 5.31
C GLN A 270 4.60 -28.86 5.18
N TYR A 271 4.65 -27.56 4.85
CA TYR A 271 3.47 -26.73 4.63
C TYR A 271 3.19 -26.47 3.14
N ASN A 272 3.94 -27.07 2.21
CA ASN A 272 3.83 -26.82 0.77
C ASN A 272 3.89 -25.33 0.42
N ALA A 273 4.78 -24.59 1.08
CA ALA A 273 4.96 -23.16 0.80
C ALA A 273 5.52 -22.95 -0.60
N ARG A 274 4.98 -21.94 -1.28
CA ARG A 274 5.43 -21.51 -2.61
C ARG A 274 5.38 -20.00 -2.70
N PHE A 275 6.24 -19.44 -3.53
CA PHE A 275 6.34 -18.00 -3.73
C PHE A 275 6.49 -17.71 -5.21
N LEU A 276 6.05 -16.52 -5.63
CA LEU A 276 6.32 -16.06 -6.98
C LEU A 276 7.82 -16.05 -7.23
N LEU A 277 8.25 -16.57 -8.36
CA LEU A 277 9.62 -16.43 -8.82
C LEU A 277 10.05 -14.95 -8.75
N GLY A 278 11.20 -14.69 -8.16
CA GLY A 278 11.67 -13.32 -7.90
C GLY A 278 11.14 -12.68 -6.62
N GLN A 279 10.35 -13.38 -5.79
CA GLN A 279 9.92 -12.84 -4.49
C GLN A 279 11.16 -12.60 -3.60
N THR A 280 11.41 -11.32 -3.30
CA THR A 280 12.40 -10.88 -2.33
C THR A 280 11.98 -11.29 -0.92
N PRO A 281 12.91 -11.37 0.05
CA PRO A 281 12.57 -11.28 1.46
C PRO A 281 11.68 -10.06 1.70
N ALA A 282 10.55 -10.25 2.40
CA ALA A 282 9.62 -9.16 2.64
C ALA A 282 10.14 -8.29 3.79
N TYR A 283 10.23 -6.99 3.59
CA TYR A 283 10.71 -6.05 4.60
C TYR A 283 9.61 -5.71 5.60
N PHE A 284 9.91 -5.78 6.88
CA PHE A 284 8.99 -5.42 7.94
C PHE A 284 9.58 -4.37 8.85
N ALA A 285 8.73 -3.43 9.26
CA ALA A 285 9.06 -2.51 10.32
C ALA A 285 7.86 -2.23 11.22
N GLN A 286 8.14 -1.82 12.45
CA GLN A 286 7.16 -1.28 13.37
C GLN A 286 7.67 0.06 13.88
N VAL A 287 6.88 1.09 13.66
CA VAL A 287 7.11 2.41 14.24
C VAL A 287 6.21 2.60 15.45
N THR A 288 6.73 3.26 16.48
CA THR A 288 5.99 3.70 17.67
C THR A 288 5.79 5.21 17.70
N ASP A 289 6.55 5.94 16.86
CA ASP A 289 6.47 7.40 16.76
C ASP A 289 6.59 7.85 15.30
N ILE A 290 5.54 8.47 14.81
CA ILE A 290 5.46 9.04 13.46
C ILE A 290 5.75 10.55 13.45
N GLY A 291 6.23 11.10 14.57
CA GLY A 291 6.40 12.53 14.77
C GLY A 291 5.26 13.18 15.54
N TRP A 292 4.28 12.40 16.03
CA TRP A 292 3.11 12.90 16.75
C TRP A 292 2.69 11.96 17.87
N ASP A 293 2.39 12.51 19.06
CA ASP A 293 1.91 11.72 20.20
C ASP A 293 0.39 11.45 20.15
N ALA A 294 -0.10 10.63 21.09
CA ALA A 294 -1.52 10.30 21.25
C ALA A 294 -2.45 11.52 21.42
N LYS A 295 -1.91 12.70 21.74
CA LYS A 295 -2.65 13.96 21.90
C LYS A 295 -2.52 14.87 20.66
N GLY A 296 -1.87 14.39 19.61
CA GLY A 296 -1.61 15.16 18.39
C GLY A 296 -0.63 16.31 18.63
N ARG A 297 0.41 16.11 19.46
CA ARG A 297 1.53 17.05 19.61
C ARG A 297 2.76 16.53 18.89
N GLU A 298 3.52 17.40 18.24
CA GLU A 298 4.78 17.04 17.60
C GLU A 298 5.78 16.48 18.61
N THR A 299 6.40 15.35 18.29
CA THR A 299 7.40 14.67 19.14
C THR A 299 8.83 14.97 18.70
N GLY A 300 9.03 15.52 17.49
CA GLY A 300 10.34 15.87 16.92
C GLY A 300 11.13 14.68 16.36
N THR A 301 10.63 13.46 16.53
CA THR A 301 11.24 12.21 16.02
C THR A 301 10.26 11.47 15.12
N ALA A 302 10.47 11.50 13.81
CA ALA A 302 9.70 10.69 12.87
C ALA A 302 10.51 9.42 12.55
N GLN A 303 10.17 8.29 13.19
CA GLN A 303 10.87 7.04 12.92
C GLN A 303 10.75 6.60 11.45
N LEU A 304 9.72 7.09 10.73
CA LEU A 304 9.57 6.91 9.29
C LEU A 304 10.75 7.50 8.48
N ASP A 305 11.33 8.62 8.91
CA ASP A 305 12.49 9.21 8.23
C ASP A 305 13.71 8.29 8.37
N ALA A 306 13.88 7.65 9.52
CA ALA A 306 14.92 6.64 9.74
C ALA A 306 14.66 5.33 8.97
N LEU A 307 13.42 5.06 8.55
CA LEU A 307 13.12 3.93 7.67
C LEU A 307 13.40 4.26 6.20
N LEU A 308 13.32 5.53 5.80
CA LEU A 308 13.42 5.92 4.39
C LEU A 308 14.78 5.57 3.76
N GLU A 309 15.87 5.62 4.53
CA GLU A 309 17.19 5.16 4.11
C GLU A 309 17.17 3.70 3.63
N ASP A 310 16.32 2.85 4.21
CA ASP A 310 16.24 1.43 3.83
C ASP A 310 15.67 1.23 2.43
N PHE A 311 14.81 2.15 1.97
CA PHE A 311 14.18 2.11 0.64
C PHE A 311 15.02 2.79 -0.45
N THR A 312 16.08 3.52 -0.07
CA THR A 312 16.89 4.34 -0.99
C THR A 312 18.32 3.82 -1.15
N ASP A 313 18.88 3.19 -0.12
CA ASP A 313 20.28 2.71 -0.11
C ASP A 313 20.41 1.18 -0.17
N GLY A 314 19.42 0.47 -0.73
CA GLY A 314 19.44 -1.00 -0.81
C GLY A 314 19.30 -1.70 0.56
N GLY A 315 18.86 -0.98 1.59
CA GLY A 315 18.73 -1.48 2.97
C GLY A 315 17.50 -2.35 3.24
N LEU A 316 16.72 -2.69 2.21
CA LEU A 316 15.53 -3.55 2.30
C LEU A 316 15.83 -4.96 2.82
N MET A 317 17.08 -5.40 2.77
CA MET A 317 17.51 -6.64 3.39
C MET A 317 18.87 -6.48 4.04
N ARG A 318 19.04 -7.10 5.21
CA ARG A 318 20.34 -7.14 5.89
C ARG A 318 20.68 -8.57 6.25
N GLU A 319 21.95 -8.93 6.06
CA GLU A 319 22.50 -10.26 6.36
C GLU A 319 22.22 -10.72 7.80
N ASN A 320 21.98 -9.81 8.74
CA ASN A 320 21.75 -10.10 10.16
C ASN A 320 20.27 -10.12 10.61
N LEU A 321 19.32 -9.91 9.71
CA LEU A 321 17.88 -9.98 10.00
C LEU A 321 17.39 -11.42 9.71
N TYR A 322 17.74 -12.33 10.63
CA TYR A 322 17.57 -13.78 10.49
C TYR A 322 16.15 -14.29 10.87
N PRO A 323 15.72 -15.45 10.34
CA PRO A 323 14.35 -15.66 9.83
C PRO A 323 13.27 -15.82 10.87
N HIS A 324 12.11 -15.23 10.58
CA HIS A 324 10.85 -15.72 11.12
C HIS A 324 10.21 -16.70 10.17
N ILE A 325 9.61 -17.75 10.74
CA ILE A 325 8.52 -18.45 10.07
C ILE A 325 7.32 -17.48 10.00
N PRO A 326 6.79 -17.21 8.80
CA PRO A 326 5.62 -16.37 8.60
C PRO A 326 4.47 -16.83 9.47
N SER A 327 3.69 -15.88 9.97
CA SER A 327 2.56 -16.16 10.86
C SER A 327 1.49 -16.98 10.12
N TRP A 328 1.41 -18.27 10.44
CA TRP A 328 0.46 -19.22 9.89
C TRP A 328 -0.96 -18.99 10.43
N TYR A 329 -1.74 -18.11 9.81
CA TYR A 329 -3.19 -18.02 10.09
C TYR A 329 -3.98 -18.91 9.12
N GLY A 330 -4.54 -20.02 9.62
CA GLY A 330 -5.54 -20.82 8.90
C GLY A 330 -5.01 -21.99 8.04
N VAL A 331 -3.79 -22.45 8.27
CA VAL A 331 -3.03 -23.42 7.45
C VAL A 331 -3.58 -24.85 7.46
N GLU A 332 -4.51 -25.18 8.36
CA GLU A 332 -5.08 -26.54 8.42
C GLU A 332 -5.92 -26.92 7.18
N ARG A 333 -6.19 -26.01 6.22
CA ARG A 333 -7.18 -26.23 5.14
C ARG A 333 -6.80 -25.69 3.75
N GLY A 334 -5.59 -25.97 3.28
CA GLY A 334 -5.16 -25.58 1.93
C GLY A 334 -4.50 -24.21 1.95
N ASN A 335 -3.34 -24.14 1.31
CA ASN A 335 -2.35 -23.09 1.47
C ASN A 335 -2.68 -21.86 0.60
N ASP A 336 -3.86 -21.29 0.80
CA ASP A 336 -4.46 -20.34 -0.15
C ASP A 336 -4.23 -18.88 0.21
N ALA A 337 -3.61 -18.55 1.35
CA ALA A 337 -3.52 -17.15 1.79
C ALA A 337 -2.30 -16.91 2.65
N PHE A 338 -1.14 -17.19 2.08
CA PHE A 338 0.13 -16.84 2.68
C PHE A 338 0.33 -15.32 2.59
N PHE A 339 0.32 -14.64 3.74
CA PHE A 339 0.69 -13.23 3.82
C PHE A 339 1.35 -12.98 5.17
N PHE A 340 2.50 -12.35 5.09
CA PHE A 340 3.37 -12.02 6.21
C PHE A 340 2.66 -10.99 7.11
N SER A 341 2.01 -11.44 8.18
CA SER A 341 1.34 -10.55 9.14
C SER A 341 1.43 -11.10 10.55
N HIS A 342 2.22 -10.43 11.39
CA HIS A 342 2.27 -10.67 12.83
C HIS A 342 1.03 -10.07 13.50
N GLY A 343 -0.09 -10.80 13.49
CA GLY A 343 -1.37 -10.39 14.07
C GLY A 343 -1.37 -10.21 15.60
N ASN A 344 -0.22 -10.31 16.27
CA ASN A 344 -0.04 -10.17 17.72
C ASN A 344 0.86 -8.99 18.12
N GLU A 345 1.22 -8.10 17.19
CA GLU A 345 2.02 -6.89 17.46
C GLU A 345 3.42 -7.14 18.06
N THR A 346 3.89 -8.39 18.07
CA THR A 346 5.18 -8.79 18.63
C THR A 346 5.97 -9.63 17.64
N CYS A 347 7.16 -9.16 17.27
CA CYS A 347 8.15 -9.92 16.50
C CYS A 347 9.27 -10.42 17.43
N ASP A 348 9.57 -11.72 17.41
CA ASP A 348 10.56 -12.38 18.28
C ASP A 348 11.97 -12.45 17.64
N GLY A 349 12.27 -11.51 16.74
CA GLY A 349 13.43 -11.56 15.85
C GLY A 349 14.74 -11.11 16.43
N TYR A 350 15.82 -11.60 15.83
CA TYR A 350 17.14 -11.01 16.04
C TYR A 350 17.13 -9.59 15.50
N ARG A 351 17.06 -8.64 16.42
CA ARG A 351 17.20 -7.21 16.15
C ARG A 351 18.54 -6.98 15.47
N ASP A 352 18.56 -6.15 14.43
CA ASP A 352 19.80 -5.48 14.06
C ASP A 352 20.17 -4.51 15.19
N ALA A 353 21.00 -4.97 16.13
CA ALA A 353 21.40 -4.20 17.29
C ALA A 353 22.19 -2.93 16.92
N SER A 354 22.74 -2.82 15.70
CA SER A 354 23.52 -1.67 15.26
C SER A 354 22.68 -0.48 14.81
N ARG A 355 21.42 -0.72 14.39
CA ARG A 355 20.47 0.30 13.90
C ARG A 355 19.09 0.26 14.58
N THR A 356 18.85 -0.71 15.46
CA THR A 356 17.68 -0.76 16.35
C THR A 356 18.09 -0.19 17.70
N PHE A 357 17.92 1.11 17.84
CA PHE A 357 18.09 1.79 19.12
C PHE A 357 16.85 1.54 20.01
N ALA A 358 16.97 1.68 21.32
CA ALA A 358 15.85 1.44 22.24
C ALA A 358 14.61 2.32 21.94
N ASP A 359 14.84 3.43 21.25
CA ASP A 359 13.91 4.46 20.79
C ASP A 359 13.74 4.53 19.26
N GLY A 360 14.44 3.69 18.50
CA GLY A 360 14.34 3.61 17.02
C GLY A 360 13.26 2.62 16.55
N PRO A 361 12.91 2.60 15.25
CA PRO A 361 11.92 1.67 14.75
C PRO A 361 12.46 0.24 14.74
N TYR A 362 11.56 -0.70 15.00
CA TYR A 362 11.84 -2.13 14.89
C TYR A 362 11.84 -2.53 13.43
N ARG A 363 12.76 -3.41 13.02
CA ARG A 363 12.93 -3.88 11.64
C ARG A 363 13.23 -5.37 11.61
N TRP A 364 12.70 -6.09 10.62
CA TRP A 364 13.03 -7.49 10.33
C TRP A 364 12.72 -7.84 8.87
N ASN A 365 13.23 -8.98 8.43
CA ASN A 365 12.83 -9.58 7.16
C ASN A 365 12.08 -10.90 7.43
N GLU A 366 10.94 -11.10 6.78
CA GLU A 366 10.32 -12.42 6.70
C GLU A 366 10.87 -13.15 5.47
N LEU A 367 11.44 -14.35 5.69
CA LEU A 367 12.03 -15.11 4.59
C LEU A 367 10.95 -15.55 3.59
N THR A 368 11.35 -15.65 2.33
CA THR A 368 10.48 -16.02 1.21
C THR A 368 11.10 -17.17 0.41
N LEU A 369 11.68 -16.90 -0.77
CA LEU A 369 12.31 -17.90 -1.62
C LEU A 369 13.61 -18.45 -1.03
N GLY A 370 14.36 -17.69 -0.25
CA GLY A 370 15.61 -18.16 0.34
C GLY A 370 16.35 -17.06 1.08
N ALA A 371 17.48 -17.44 1.67
CA ALA A 371 18.38 -16.54 2.41
C ALA A 371 19.77 -16.49 1.76
N GLY A 372 19.80 -16.11 0.48
CA GLY A 372 21.05 -16.05 -0.28
C GLY A 372 21.46 -17.33 -0.98
N GLU A 373 20.60 -18.35 -0.96
CA GLU A 373 20.74 -19.54 -1.79
C GLU A 373 20.53 -19.19 -3.26
N GLU A 374 21.19 -19.92 -4.15
CA GLU A 374 21.03 -19.79 -5.59
C GLU A 374 19.79 -20.55 -6.08
N ILE A 375 19.00 -19.92 -6.94
CA ILE A 375 17.97 -20.59 -7.74
C ILE A 375 18.36 -20.56 -9.21
N VAL A 376 18.06 -21.64 -9.93
CA VAL A 376 18.29 -21.70 -11.38
C VAL A 376 17.00 -21.36 -12.12
N TRP A 377 17.04 -20.32 -12.94
CA TRP A 377 15.95 -19.93 -13.82
C TRP A 377 16.50 -19.52 -15.19
N ASP A 378 15.88 -20.04 -16.26
CA ASP A 378 16.31 -19.82 -17.66
C ASP A 378 17.82 -20.07 -17.89
N GLY A 379 18.34 -21.13 -17.25
CA GLY A 379 19.75 -21.52 -17.36
C GLY A 379 20.75 -20.58 -16.66
N ARG A 380 20.28 -19.62 -15.84
CA ARG A 380 21.09 -18.71 -15.03
C ARG A 380 20.84 -18.92 -13.55
N GLU A 381 21.88 -18.71 -12.75
CA GLU A 381 21.81 -18.70 -11.28
C GLU A 381 21.44 -17.30 -10.79
N TRP A 382 20.50 -17.24 -9.84
CA TRP A 382 20.02 -16.01 -9.22
C TRP A 382 20.10 -16.14 -7.69
N PRO A 383 20.84 -15.26 -7.00
CA PRO A 383 20.88 -15.29 -5.55
C PRO A 383 19.55 -14.83 -4.99
N THR A 384 19.03 -15.54 -3.99
CA THR A 384 17.79 -15.18 -3.28
C THR A 384 17.93 -13.95 -2.35
N TRP A 385 19.06 -13.26 -2.38
CA TRP A 385 19.23 -11.93 -1.80
C TRP A 385 18.38 -10.89 -2.57
N VAL A 386 18.08 -9.77 -1.92
CA VAL A 386 17.23 -8.72 -2.52
C VAL A 386 17.74 -8.25 -3.87
N ASP A 387 19.04 -7.95 -4.02
CA ASP A 387 19.58 -7.47 -5.30
C ASP A 387 19.41 -8.49 -6.44
N GLY A 388 19.64 -9.77 -6.15
CA GLY A 388 19.46 -10.85 -7.13
C GLY A 388 18.00 -11.03 -7.51
N MET A 389 17.10 -11.00 -6.52
CA MET A 389 15.66 -11.15 -6.76
C MET A 389 15.06 -9.92 -7.45
N LEU A 390 15.47 -8.69 -7.10
CA LEU A 390 15.05 -7.47 -7.80
C LEU A 390 15.53 -7.48 -9.26
N ALA A 391 16.78 -7.89 -9.52
CA ALA A 391 17.27 -8.05 -10.88
C ALA A 391 16.47 -9.10 -11.67
N LEU A 392 16.07 -10.21 -11.02
CA LEU A 392 15.19 -11.20 -11.64
C LEU A 392 13.78 -10.63 -11.90
N GLN A 393 13.21 -9.87 -10.97
CA GLN A 393 11.93 -9.19 -11.17
C GLN A 393 11.99 -8.24 -12.37
N ASP A 394 13.03 -7.41 -12.46
CA ASP A 394 13.23 -6.48 -13.55
C ASP A 394 13.38 -7.20 -14.90
N GLU A 395 14.10 -8.33 -14.91
CA GLU A 395 14.23 -9.17 -16.10
C GLU A 395 12.89 -9.77 -16.53
N LEU A 396 12.11 -10.34 -15.60
CA LEU A 396 10.78 -10.89 -15.87
C LEU A 396 9.82 -9.82 -16.42
N VAL A 397 9.83 -8.63 -15.82
CA VAL A 397 9.03 -7.49 -16.27
C VAL A 397 9.46 -7.02 -17.67
N ARG A 398 10.77 -6.92 -17.90
CA ARG A 398 11.33 -6.51 -19.20
C ARG A 398 10.96 -7.51 -20.30
N GLN A 399 11.03 -8.81 -20.03
CA GLN A 399 10.64 -9.86 -20.96
C GLN A 399 9.14 -9.77 -21.30
N TYR A 400 8.28 -9.63 -20.29
CA TYR A 400 6.83 -9.48 -20.48
C TYR A 400 6.48 -8.30 -21.40
N HIS A 401 7.11 -7.14 -21.19
CA HIS A 401 6.86 -5.97 -22.04
C HIS A 401 7.46 -6.11 -23.45
N ALA A 402 8.59 -6.82 -23.60
CA ALA A 402 9.22 -7.07 -24.91
C ALA A 402 8.41 -8.03 -25.80
N GLU A 403 7.69 -8.97 -25.19
CA GLU A 403 6.84 -9.95 -25.89
C GLU A 403 5.47 -9.38 -26.33
N GLY A 404 5.26 -8.07 -26.17
CA GLY A 404 3.97 -7.45 -26.45
C GLY A 404 2.94 -7.78 -25.37
N GLY A 405 3.32 -7.54 -24.10
CA GLY A 405 2.42 -7.54 -22.96
C GLY A 405 1.08 -6.86 -23.28
N GLU A 406 0.00 -7.23 -22.58
CA GLU A 406 -1.39 -7.00 -23.00
C GLU A 406 -1.75 -5.56 -23.46
N ASP A 407 -0.97 -4.55 -23.06
CA ASP A 407 -1.03 -3.15 -23.54
C ASP A 407 -1.06 -3.05 -25.09
N ASP A 408 -0.32 -3.90 -25.81
CA ASP A 408 -0.26 -3.87 -27.28
C ASP A 408 -1.45 -4.61 -27.94
N ARG A 409 -2.15 -5.46 -27.19
CA ARG A 409 -3.32 -6.24 -27.65
C ARG A 409 -4.64 -5.49 -27.46
N TYR A 410 -4.75 -4.63 -26.45
CA TYR A 410 -5.93 -3.80 -26.23
C TYR A 410 -5.93 -2.53 -27.10
N GLN A 411 -4.78 -1.88 -27.33
CA GLN A 411 -4.72 -0.71 -28.22
C GLN A 411 -4.99 -1.06 -29.69
N ARG A 412 -4.73 -2.29 -30.14
CA ARG A 412 -5.03 -2.73 -31.52
C ARG A 412 -6.51 -3.04 -31.78
N ASN A 413 -7.32 -3.26 -30.74
CA ASN A 413 -8.72 -3.69 -30.88
C ASN A 413 -9.75 -2.65 -30.39
N GLY A 414 -9.32 -1.43 -30.06
CA GLY A 414 -10.17 -0.39 -29.49
C GLY A 414 -10.06 0.98 -30.15
N ALA A 415 -10.01 1.02 -31.50
CA ALA A 415 -10.20 2.24 -32.30
C ALA A 415 -11.66 2.44 -32.69
#